data_AF-A0A350P2Y8-F1
#
_entry.id   AF-A0A350P2Y8-F1
#
_cell.length_a   1.000
_cell.length_b   1.000
_cell.length_c   1.000
_cell.angle_alpha   90.00
_cell.angle_beta   90.00
_cell.angle_gamma   90.00
#
_symmetry.space_group_name_H-M   'P 1'
#
loop_
_entity.id
_entity.type
_entity.pdbx_description
1 polymer ?
#
loop_
_entity_poly.entity_id
_entity_poly.type
_entity_poly.pdbx_seq_one_letter_code
_entity_poly.pdbx_strand_id
1 'polypeptide(L)'
;MTSTNTNKQPVFVDRPLITCSRITSEVVGDANTLFVQGGQAPVLLVDMDATLSTDNNSGGIIDSIRIQRDNTNIAANPDYTVNAATSGTTIGLVQGQSVYIEETGVLNSAPSFGVGYYTYTGAVASGGVNTAIAYNVGAGFSYISPNQTVVPSVTFVAYLVNGTEQPIPGNGDYRILFSKTLGEGTLAADCSDVMPEITVPVPNQGNTNGLGERTPLKNRAVVLQRGQRLYMGVQQRGAFSTQSGYIPGAHVTAQGGFY
;
A
#
# COMPACT_ATOMS: atom_id res chain seq x y z
N MET A 1 5.22 -8.88 -41.80
CA MET A 1 4.74 -7.51 -41.56
C MET A 1 5.61 -6.89 -40.48
N THR A 2 6.56 -6.05 -40.84
CA THR A 2 7.38 -5.29 -39.90
C THR A 2 6.70 -3.94 -39.68
N SER A 3 5.98 -3.80 -38.57
CA SER A 3 5.34 -2.54 -38.19
C SER A 3 6.42 -1.54 -37.77
N THR A 4 6.83 -0.67 -38.67
CA THR A 4 7.67 0.50 -38.33
C THR A 4 6.83 1.52 -37.56
N ASN A 5 7.42 2.12 -36.51
CA ASN A 5 6.79 3.00 -35.50
C ASN A 5 6.16 4.31 -36.02
N THR A 6 5.99 4.49 -37.33
CA THR A 6 5.52 5.74 -37.94
C THR A 6 4.00 5.96 -37.85
N ASN A 7 3.21 4.94 -37.46
CA ASN A 7 1.74 5.01 -37.47
C ASN A 7 1.05 4.67 -36.14
N LYS A 8 1.80 4.48 -35.06
CA LYS A 8 1.18 4.22 -33.75
C LYS A 8 0.74 5.56 -33.16
N GLN A 9 -0.57 5.80 -33.15
CA GLN A 9 -1.09 6.90 -32.36
C GLN A 9 -0.86 6.55 -30.89
N PRO A 10 -0.37 7.48 -30.05
CA PRO A 10 -0.13 7.24 -28.62
C PRO A 10 -1.34 6.69 -27.86
N VAL A 11 -2.54 6.77 -28.44
CA VAL A 11 -3.81 6.34 -27.86
C VAL A 11 -4.06 4.83 -28.05
N PHE A 12 -3.39 4.16 -28.99
CA PHE A 12 -3.57 2.73 -29.23
C PHE A 12 -2.50 1.92 -28.49
N VAL A 13 -2.98 1.11 -27.54
CA VAL A 13 -2.17 0.14 -26.81
C VAL A 13 -1.91 -1.06 -27.71
N ASP A 14 -0.63 -1.33 -27.98
CA ASP A 14 -0.21 -2.46 -28.81
C ASP A 14 -0.16 -3.77 -28.04
N ARG A 15 0.22 -3.69 -26.76
CA ARG A 15 0.38 -4.85 -25.86
C ARG A 15 0.11 -4.45 -24.41
N PRO A 16 -0.48 -5.34 -23.59
CA PRO A 16 -0.78 -5.04 -22.20
C PRO A 16 0.50 -4.83 -21.40
N LEU A 17 0.47 -3.85 -20.49
CA LEU A 17 1.45 -3.63 -19.45
C LEU A 17 0.79 -3.99 -18.12
N ILE A 18 1.35 -4.98 -17.42
CA ILE A 18 0.99 -5.30 -16.04
C ILE A 18 2.27 -5.56 -15.29
N THR A 19 2.49 -4.82 -14.21
CA THR A 19 3.63 -4.99 -13.31
C THR A 19 3.17 -4.89 -11.87
N CYS A 20 3.85 -5.60 -10.98
CA CYS A 20 3.59 -5.56 -9.56
C CYS A 20 4.92 -5.55 -8.82
N SER A 21 5.09 -4.60 -7.91
CA SER A 21 6.27 -4.48 -7.08
C SER A 21 5.85 -4.39 -5.62
N ARG A 22 6.60 -5.07 -4.75
CA ARG A 22 6.41 -5.01 -3.30
C ARG A 22 7.30 -3.92 -2.71
N ILE A 23 6.68 -3.03 -1.94
CA ILE A 23 7.32 -1.98 -1.16
C ILE A 23 7.40 -2.48 0.28
N THR A 24 8.57 -2.43 0.90
CA THR A 24 8.84 -2.78 2.29
C THR A 24 9.75 -1.73 2.96
N SER A 25 10.99 -1.57 2.52
CA SER A 25 12.01 -0.73 3.18
C SER A 25 12.23 0.64 2.53
N GLU A 26 11.48 0.95 1.48
CA GLU A 26 11.78 2.04 0.55
C GLU A 26 11.21 3.37 1.03
N VAL A 27 11.61 3.77 2.25
CA VAL A 27 11.21 5.04 2.82
C VAL A 27 11.87 6.19 2.09
N VAL A 28 11.04 7.13 1.64
CA VAL A 28 11.44 8.31 0.88
C VAL A 28 11.00 9.59 1.58
N GLY A 29 11.76 10.67 1.36
CA GLY A 29 11.45 11.96 1.96
C GLY A 29 11.92 12.09 3.41
N ASP A 30 11.52 13.20 4.03
CA ASP A 30 11.73 13.53 5.43
C ASP A 30 10.46 14.17 6.03
N ALA A 31 10.53 14.73 7.23
CA ALA A 31 9.37 15.36 7.89
C ALA A 31 8.70 16.50 7.09
N ASN A 32 9.45 17.12 6.18
CA ASN A 32 9.13 18.35 5.46
C ASN A 32 9.03 18.18 3.94
N THR A 33 9.61 17.11 3.36
CA THR A 33 9.64 16.89 1.92
C THR A 33 9.40 15.43 1.52
N LEU A 34 8.87 15.23 0.31
CA LEU A 34 8.74 13.93 -0.35
C LEU A 34 9.94 13.62 -1.27
N PHE A 35 10.95 14.47 -1.34
CA PHE A 35 12.11 14.23 -2.19
C PHE A 35 12.97 13.09 -1.65
N VAL A 36 13.38 12.18 -2.52
CA VAL A 36 14.30 11.09 -2.19
C VAL A 36 15.61 11.71 -1.69
N GLN A 37 16.00 11.34 -0.47
CA GLN A 37 17.24 11.79 0.17
C GLN A 37 18.39 10.82 -0.11
N GLY A 38 19.62 11.28 0.11
CA GLY A 38 20.81 10.44 -0.02
C GLY A 38 20.71 9.16 0.82
N GLY A 39 20.91 8.00 0.17
CA GLY A 39 20.82 6.68 0.80
C GLY A 39 19.43 6.05 0.82
N GLN A 40 18.39 6.75 0.35
CA GLN A 40 17.06 6.19 0.11
C GLN A 40 16.96 5.61 -1.31
N ALA A 41 16.24 4.50 -1.46
CA ALA A 41 16.04 3.84 -2.75
C ALA A 41 14.56 3.45 -2.92
N PRO A 42 13.74 4.23 -3.65
CA PRO A 42 12.39 3.82 -4.01
C PRO A 42 12.39 2.54 -4.87
N VAL A 43 11.30 1.78 -4.86
CA VAL A 43 11.16 0.56 -5.67
C VAL A 43 10.89 0.91 -7.13
N LEU A 44 11.52 0.19 -8.05
CA LEU A 44 11.17 0.26 -9.47
C LEU A 44 9.81 -0.41 -9.70
N LEU A 45 8.86 0.34 -10.24
CA LEU A 45 7.54 -0.18 -10.60
C LEU A 45 7.48 -0.53 -12.10
N VAL A 46 7.86 0.42 -12.96
CA VAL A 46 7.88 0.23 -14.42
C VAL A 46 9.22 0.71 -14.98
N ASP A 47 9.82 -0.09 -15.86
CA ASP A 47 10.99 0.29 -16.66
C ASP A 47 10.63 0.34 -18.14
N MET A 48 10.68 1.53 -18.75
CA MET A 48 10.64 1.65 -20.20
C MET A 48 12.07 1.52 -20.71
N ASP A 49 12.53 0.27 -20.84
CA ASP A 49 13.89 -0.06 -21.24
C ASP A 49 14.40 0.79 -22.43
N ALA A 50 15.60 1.35 -22.30
CA ALA A 50 16.30 2.05 -23.37
C ALA A 50 17.18 1.12 -24.21
N THR A 51 17.46 -0.09 -23.75
CA THR A 51 18.33 -1.03 -24.47
C THR A 51 17.72 -1.32 -25.84
N LEU A 52 18.50 -1.12 -26.89
CA LEU A 52 18.11 -1.21 -28.31
C LEU A 52 17.78 -2.65 -28.77
N SER A 53 17.40 -3.55 -27.87
CA SER A 53 17.17 -4.96 -28.21
C SER A 53 15.75 -5.25 -28.71
N THR A 54 14.78 -4.40 -28.34
CA THR A 54 13.41 -4.44 -28.87
C THR A 54 13.05 -3.12 -29.54
N ASP A 55 13.12 -3.10 -30.87
CA ASP A 55 12.97 -1.89 -31.70
C ASP A 55 11.53 -1.35 -31.80
N ASN A 56 10.58 -1.99 -31.11
CA ASN A 56 9.15 -1.75 -31.26
C ASN A 56 8.48 -1.07 -30.05
N ASN A 57 9.24 -0.65 -29.03
CA ASN A 57 8.72 0.05 -27.86
C ASN A 57 9.10 1.54 -27.89
N SER A 58 8.13 2.42 -28.09
CA SER A 58 8.30 3.88 -28.06
C SER A 58 7.98 4.46 -26.69
N GLY A 59 7.18 3.75 -25.89
CA GLY A 59 6.83 4.11 -24.53
C GLY A 59 5.68 3.29 -23.99
N GLY A 60 5.03 3.79 -22.95
CA GLY A 60 3.83 3.19 -22.40
C GLY A 60 2.94 4.21 -21.70
N ILE A 61 1.66 3.88 -21.65
CA ILE A 61 0.64 4.58 -20.89
C ILE A 61 0.26 3.68 -19.73
N ILE A 62 0.29 4.22 -18.52
CA ILE A 62 -0.21 3.58 -17.31
C ILE A 62 -1.53 4.27 -16.98
N ASP A 63 -2.63 3.54 -17.07
CA ASP A 63 -3.99 4.04 -16.85
C ASP A 63 -4.51 3.70 -15.45
N SER A 64 -3.90 2.74 -14.75
CA SER A 64 -4.24 2.40 -13.38
C SER A 64 -3.00 2.08 -12.54
N ILE A 65 -2.98 2.62 -11.33
CA ILE A 65 -2.03 2.24 -10.28
C ILE A 65 -2.84 1.93 -9.02
N ARG A 66 -2.77 0.67 -8.59
CA ARG A 66 -3.47 0.19 -7.39
C ARG A 66 -2.47 -0.16 -6.30
N ILE A 67 -2.74 0.34 -5.10
CA ILE A 67 -1.98 0.05 -3.89
C ILE A 67 -2.80 -0.91 -3.04
N GLN A 68 -2.16 -1.98 -2.56
CA GLN A 68 -2.71 -2.91 -1.59
C GLN A 68 -1.68 -3.09 -0.47
N ARG A 69 -2.06 -2.77 0.76
CA ARG A 69 -1.21 -2.96 1.94
C ARG A 69 -1.20 -4.42 2.35
N ASP A 70 -0.02 -4.90 2.75
CA ASP A 70 0.16 -6.26 3.26
C ASP A 70 -0.18 -6.34 4.76
N ASN A 71 -0.44 -5.20 5.41
CA ASN A 71 -0.79 -5.15 6.83
C ASN A 71 -2.08 -5.92 7.09
N THR A 72 -1.96 -7.06 7.75
CA THR A 72 -3.09 -7.71 8.40
C THR A 72 -3.34 -6.99 9.71
N ASN A 73 -4.42 -6.21 9.77
CA ASN A 73 -4.84 -5.63 11.03
C ASN A 73 -5.34 -6.75 11.94
N ILE A 74 -4.61 -7.09 13.01
CA ILE A 74 -5.10 -8.03 14.03
C ILE A 74 -6.42 -7.52 14.65
N ALA A 75 -6.66 -6.20 14.66
CA ALA A 75 -7.95 -5.62 15.04
C ALA A 75 -9.09 -5.81 14.04
N ALA A 76 -8.80 -6.15 12.78
CA ALA A 76 -9.86 -6.45 11.82
C ALA A 76 -10.34 -7.90 11.92
N ASN A 77 -9.47 -8.83 12.34
CA ASN A 77 -9.78 -10.25 12.42
C ASN A 77 -9.11 -10.87 13.67
N PRO A 78 -9.59 -10.58 14.90
CA PRO A 78 -9.20 -11.38 16.04
C PRO A 78 -9.68 -12.83 15.83
N ASP A 79 -8.91 -13.80 16.31
CA ASP A 79 -9.32 -15.22 16.24
C ASP A 79 -10.57 -15.47 17.10
N TYR A 80 -10.77 -14.64 18.13
CA TYR A 80 -11.95 -14.68 18.98
C TYR A 80 -12.28 -13.32 19.59
N THR A 81 -13.57 -13.01 19.77
CA THR A 81 -14.02 -11.80 20.47
C THR A 81 -14.79 -12.17 21.73
N VAL A 82 -14.42 -11.57 22.87
CA VAL A 82 -15.11 -11.72 24.16
C VAL A 82 -16.00 -10.52 24.44
N ASN A 83 -17.30 -10.76 24.46
CA ASN A 83 -18.37 -9.80 24.79
C ASN A 83 -19.58 -10.53 25.40
N ALA A 84 -20.65 -9.81 25.71
CA ALA A 84 -21.88 -10.39 26.25
C ALA A 84 -22.47 -11.54 25.40
N ALA A 85 -22.36 -11.47 24.07
CA ALA A 85 -22.91 -12.47 23.16
C ALA A 85 -22.08 -13.76 23.12
N THR A 86 -20.77 -13.67 23.35
CA THR A 86 -19.85 -14.81 23.33
C THR A 86 -19.51 -15.35 24.72
N SER A 87 -20.02 -14.72 25.78
CA SER A 87 -19.79 -15.09 27.17
C SER A 87 -20.18 -16.54 27.47
N GLY A 88 -19.33 -17.26 28.20
CA GLY A 88 -19.58 -18.63 28.66
C GLY A 88 -19.23 -19.73 27.63
N THR A 89 -18.74 -19.34 26.46
CA THR A 89 -18.30 -20.29 25.42
C THR A 89 -16.92 -20.86 25.73
N THR A 90 -16.68 -22.10 25.32
CA THR A 90 -15.36 -22.71 25.43
C THR A 90 -14.53 -22.36 24.20
N ILE A 91 -13.32 -21.87 24.43
CA ILE A 91 -12.34 -21.55 23.39
C ILE A 91 -11.05 -22.34 23.59
N GLY A 92 -10.39 -22.70 22.49
CA GLY A 92 -9.04 -23.23 22.47
C GLY A 92 -8.05 -22.12 22.07
N LEU A 93 -6.86 -22.15 22.65
CA LEU A 93 -5.79 -21.19 22.42
C LEU A 93 -4.51 -21.93 22.04
N VAL A 94 -3.98 -21.65 20.87
CA VAL A 94 -2.63 -22.03 20.45
C VAL A 94 -1.76 -20.80 20.29
N GLN A 95 -0.44 -20.99 20.35
CA GLN A 95 0.52 -19.89 20.30
C GLN A 95 0.26 -19.00 19.06
N GLY A 96 0.19 -17.69 19.27
CA GLY A 96 -0.05 -16.70 18.21
C GLY A 96 -1.52 -16.33 17.98
N GLN A 97 -2.48 -17.08 18.54
CA GLN A 97 -3.90 -16.70 18.46
C GLN A 97 -4.20 -15.46 19.30
N SER A 98 -5.04 -14.59 18.76
CA SER A 98 -5.44 -13.32 19.32
C SER A 98 -6.90 -13.36 19.80
N VAL A 99 -7.11 -12.94 21.05
CA VAL A 99 -8.44 -12.74 21.62
C VAL A 99 -8.66 -11.25 21.83
N TYR A 100 -9.71 -10.72 21.23
CA TYR A 100 -10.15 -9.35 21.47
C TYR A 100 -11.11 -9.33 22.66
N ILE A 101 -10.74 -8.61 23.71
CA ILE A 101 -11.64 -8.32 24.83
C ILE A 101 -12.32 -7.00 24.54
N GLU A 102 -13.58 -7.08 24.14
CA GLU A 102 -14.43 -5.92 23.87
C GLU A 102 -15.09 -5.42 25.16
N GLU A 103 -15.50 -6.35 26.03
CA GLU A 103 -16.14 -6.05 27.31
C GLU A 103 -15.41 -6.75 28.45
N THR A 104 -15.01 -5.99 29.47
CA THR A 104 -14.33 -6.56 30.66
C THR A 104 -15.33 -7.08 31.70
N GLY A 105 -16.56 -6.57 31.70
CA GLY A 105 -17.60 -6.91 32.68
C GLY A 105 -18.14 -8.34 32.58
N VAL A 106 -17.80 -9.07 31.51
CA VAL A 106 -18.22 -10.47 31.32
C VAL A 106 -17.20 -11.48 31.88
N LEU A 107 -16.00 -11.02 32.29
CA LEU A 107 -14.91 -11.88 32.73
C LEU A 107 -14.96 -12.08 34.26
N ASN A 108 -14.66 -13.31 34.71
CA ASN A 108 -14.54 -13.64 36.14
C ASN A 108 -13.31 -13.01 36.78
N SER A 109 -12.29 -12.68 35.98
CA SER A 109 -11.07 -12.00 36.41
C SER A 109 -10.80 -10.86 35.46
N ALA A 110 -10.52 -9.68 36.02
CA ALA A 110 -10.18 -8.51 35.23
C ALA A 110 -8.91 -8.79 34.40
N PRO A 111 -8.91 -8.49 33.10
CA PRO A 111 -7.73 -8.69 32.26
C PRO A 111 -6.69 -7.61 32.56
N SER A 112 -5.40 -7.93 32.39
CA SER A 112 -4.28 -7.09 32.86
C SER A 112 -4.33 -5.61 32.44
N PHE A 113 -4.85 -5.33 31.24
CA PHE A 113 -4.89 -3.98 30.66
C PHE A 113 -6.29 -3.57 30.18
N GLY A 114 -7.34 -4.25 30.65
CA GLY A 114 -8.71 -3.96 30.25
C GLY A 114 -9.01 -4.39 28.80
N VAL A 115 -9.77 -3.56 28.09
CA VAL A 115 -10.18 -3.78 26.69
C VAL A 115 -8.96 -3.75 25.77
N GLY A 116 -8.83 -4.74 24.90
CA GLY A 116 -7.72 -4.84 23.95
C GLY A 116 -7.46 -6.23 23.42
N TYR A 117 -6.35 -6.37 22.70
CA TYR A 117 -5.97 -7.60 22.04
C TYR A 117 -4.96 -8.35 22.90
N TYR A 118 -5.29 -9.60 23.22
CA TYR A 118 -4.46 -10.50 24.00
C TYR A 118 -4.03 -11.65 23.11
N THR A 119 -2.74 -11.72 22.76
CA THR A 119 -2.20 -12.80 21.94
C THR A 119 -1.61 -13.87 22.85
N TYR A 120 -2.03 -15.12 22.71
CA TYR A 120 -1.50 -16.22 23.50
C TYR A 120 -0.04 -16.51 23.12
N THR A 121 0.85 -16.48 24.11
CA THR A 121 2.31 -16.67 23.94
C THR A 121 2.81 -17.99 24.53
N GLY A 122 1.94 -18.78 25.16
CA GLY A 122 2.30 -20.08 25.72
C GLY A 122 2.65 -21.11 24.64
N ALA A 123 3.66 -21.94 24.93
CA ALA A 123 4.14 -22.98 24.00
C ALA A 123 3.24 -24.23 23.94
N VAL A 124 2.38 -24.43 24.94
CA VAL A 124 1.43 -25.56 25.02
C VAL A 124 0.04 -25.03 24.75
N ALA A 125 -0.77 -25.74 23.97
CA ALA A 125 -2.16 -25.36 23.74
C ALA A 125 -2.91 -25.26 25.09
N SER A 126 -3.69 -24.19 25.24
CA SER A 126 -4.54 -23.92 26.39
C SER A 126 -5.99 -23.80 25.95
N GLY A 127 -6.91 -23.68 26.89
CA GLY A 127 -8.31 -23.49 26.57
C GLY A 127 -9.19 -23.57 27.81
N GLY A 128 -10.43 -23.17 27.64
CA GLY A 128 -11.42 -23.14 28.71
C GLY A 128 -12.57 -22.23 28.37
N VAL A 129 -13.44 -22.02 29.34
CA VAL A 129 -14.53 -21.05 29.21
C VAL A 129 -13.93 -19.65 29.11
N ASN A 130 -14.27 -18.91 28.06
CA ASN A 130 -13.67 -17.63 27.73
C ASN A 130 -13.72 -16.60 28.87
N THR A 131 -14.75 -16.66 29.73
CA THR A 131 -14.90 -15.79 30.91
C THR A 131 -14.06 -16.21 32.10
N ALA A 132 -13.61 -17.47 32.16
CA ALA A 132 -12.76 -18.01 33.22
C ALA A 132 -11.27 -17.94 32.88
N ILE A 133 -10.91 -17.68 31.62
CA ILE A 133 -9.53 -17.51 31.19
C ILE A 133 -8.97 -16.19 31.75
N ALA A 134 -7.81 -16.26 32.40
CA ALA A 134 -7.11 -15.08 32.91
C ALA A 134 -6.23 -14.47 31.80
N TYR A 135 -6.75 -13.47 31.08
CA TYR A 135 -6.01 -12.73 30.05
C TYR A 135 -4.97 -11.80 30.67
N ASN A 136 -3.85 -12.38 31.07
CA ASN A 136 -2.78 -11.68 31.78
C ASN A 136 -1.43 -11.81 31.08
N VAL A 137 -0.71 -10.69 30.97
CA VAL A 137 0.58 -10.68 30.25
C VAL A 137 1.63 -11.54 30.97
N GLY A 138 1.59 -11.59 32.30
CA GLY A 138 2.43 -12.48 33.11
C GLY A 138 2.01 -13.96 33.06
N ALA A 139 0.87 -14.30 32.45
CA ALA A 139 0.30 -15.65 32.42
C ALA A 139 0.25 -16.26 31.00
N GLY A 140 1.16 -15.84 30.12
CA GLY A 140 1.26 -16.40 28.76
C GLY A 140 0.41 -15.67 27.73
N PHE A 141 0.16 -14.37 27.93
CA PHE A 141 -0.36 -13.49 26.88
C PHE A 141 0.60 -12.34 26.61
N SER A 142 0.54 -11.75 25.42
CA SER A 142 1.00 -10.39 25.17
C SER A 142 -0.21 -9.49 24.94
N TYR A 143 -0.07 -8.19 25.23
CA TYR A 143 -1.15 -7.22 25.11
C TYR A 143 -0.81 -6.17 24.07
N ILE A 144 -1.80 -5.84 23.24
CA ILE A 144 -1.77 -4.69 22.33
C ILE A 144 -3.03 -3.86 22.57
N SER A 145 -2.85 -2.55 22.76
CA SER A 145 -3.96 -1.62 22.90
C SER A 145 -4.79 -1.56 21.61
N PRO A 146 -6.13 -1.39 21.69
CA PRO A 146 -6.97 -1.17 20.50
C PRO A 146 -6.48 -0.05 19.58
N ASN A 147 -5.83 0.96 20.16
CA ASN A 147 -5.31 2.12 19.43
C ASN A 147 -3.96 1.84 18.76
N GLN A 148 -3.26 0.77 19.14
CA GLN A 148 -1.96 0.38 18.54
C GLN A 148 -2.12 -0.60 17.38
N THR A 149 -3.28 -1.23 17.23
CA THR A 149 -3.58 -2.15 16.13
C THR A 149 -4.02 -1.45 14.86
N VAL A 150 -4.33 -0.15 14.91
CA VAL A 150 -4.88 0.51 13.72
C VAL A 150 -3.79 0.69 12.66
N VAL A 151 -4.11 0.27 11.43
CA VAL A 151 -3.18 0.41 10.31
C VAL A 151 -2.93 1.91 10.11
N PRO A 152 -1.68 2.39 10.31
CA PRO A 152 -1.40 3.82 10.38
C PRO A 152 -1.66 4.50 9.03
N SER A 153 -1.80 5.82 9.02
CA SER A 153 -1.81 6.56 7.76
C SER A 153 -0.43 6.48 7.07
N VAL A 154 -0.41 6.22 5.78
CA VAL A 154 0.82 6.04 4.98
C VAL A 154 0.68 6.75 3.65
N THR A 155 1.70 7.50 3.25
CA THR A 155 1.75 8.20 1.97
C THR A 155 2.63 7.43 0.99
N PHE A 156 2.10 7.09 -0.17
CA PHE A 156 2.86 6.53 -1.28
C PHE A 156 3.15 7.65 -2.28
N VAL A 157 4.36 7.64 -2.85
CA VAL A 157 4.82 8.68 -3.76
C VAL A 157 5.34 8.03 -5.04
N ALA A 158 4.87 8.53 -6.18
CA ALA A 158 5.30 8.09 -7.49
C ALA A 158 6.35 9.04 -8.05
N TYR A 159 7.48 8.51 -8.50
CA TYR A 159 8.59 9.28 -9.06
C TYR A 159 8.88 8.88 -10.50
N LEU A 160 9.06 9.88 -11.36
CA LEU A 160 9.61 9.72 -12.70
C LEU A 160 11.12 9.93 -12.63
N VAL A 161 11.86 9.03 -13.28
CA VAL A 161 13.30 9.18 -13.53
C VAL A 161 13.54 9.10 -15.03
N ASN A 162 14.38 10.00 -15.54
CA ASN A 162 14.86 9.95 -16.91
C ASN A 162 16.21 9.20 -16.95
N GLY A 163 16.37 8.25 -17.86
CA GLY A 163 17.61 7.50 -18.05
C GLY A 163 17.61 6.12 -17.42
N THR A 164 18.55 5.28 -17.86
CA THR A 164 18.55 3.83 -17.60
C THR A 164 19.74 3.30 -16.81
N GLU A 165 20.69 4.14 -16.41
CA GLU A 165 21.91 3.66 -15.75
C GLU A 165 21.66 3.25 -14.29
N GLN A 166 22.13 2.05 -13.96
CA GLN A 166 22.34 1.55 -12.60
C GLN A 166 23.86 1.59 -12.32
N PRO A 167 24.32 2.02 -11.13
CA PRO A 167 23.52 2.33 -9.94
C PRO A 167 22.77 3.65 -10.08
N ILE A 168 21.54 3.69 -9.53
CA ILE A 168 20.76 4.93 -9.48
C ILE A 168 21.61 5.97 -8.71
N PRO A 169 21.92 7.15 -9.30
CA PRO A 169 22.72 8.15 -8.59
C PRO A 169 22.04 8.48 -7.26
N GLY A 170 22.81 8.57 -6.17
CA GLY A 170 22.30 8.82 -4.81
C GLY A 170 21.58 10.15 -4.60
N ASN A 171 21.35 10.91 -5.67
CA ASN A 171 20.62 12.18 -5.73
C ASN A 171 19.78 12.32 -7.02
N GLY A 172 19.64 11.26 -7.82
CA GLY A 172 19.29 11.33 -9.23
C GLY A 172 17.83 11.67 -9.50
N ASP A 173 17.57 12.91 -9.96
CA ASP A 173 16.42 13.40 -10.74
C ASP A 173 15.02 12.77 -10.50
N TYR A 174 14.73 12.33 -9.28
CA TYR A 174 13.41 11.82 -8.92
C TYR A 174 12.41 12.96 -8.96
N ARG A 175 11.65 13.03 -10.05
CA ARG A 175 10.56 13.98 -10.19
C ARG A 175 9.29 13.36 -9.65
N ILE A 176 8.73 13.95 -8.58
CA ILE A 176 7.43 13.56 -8.06
C ILE A 176 6.36 13.78 -9.15
N LEU A 177 5.61 12.73 -9.47
CA LEU A 177 4.45 12.80 -10.35
C LEU A 177 3.18 13.06 -9.56
N PHE A 178 2.97 12.26 -8.50
CA PHE A 178 1.86 12.39 -7.58
C PHE A 178 2.19 11.69 -6.26
N SER A 179 1.35 11.94 -5.25
CA SER A 179 1.36 11.19 -4.00
C SER A 179 -0.07 10.81 -3.61
N LYS A 180 -0.22 9.69 -2.91
CA LYS A 180 -1.50 9.18 -2.40
C LYS A 180 -1.33 8.80 -0.94
N THR A 181 -2.10 9.43 -0.07
CA THR A 181 -2.17 9.04 1.34
C THR A 181 -3.30 8.05 1.55
N LEU A 182 -2.97 6.85 2.02
CA LEU A 182 -3.93 5.89 2.53
C LEU A 182 -4.16 6.22 3.99
N GLY A 183 -5.41 6.58 4.32
CA GLY A 183 -5.80 6.89 5.68
C GLY A 183 -5.70 5.68 6.61
N GLU A 184 -5.96 5.96 7.88
CA GLU A 184 -6.05 4.95 8.93
C GLU A 184 -7.05 3.84 8.53
N GLY A 185 -6.66 2.58 8.70
CA GLY A 185 -7.50 1.41 8.36
C GLY A 185 -7.75 1.14 6.86
N THR A 186 -7.33 2.01 5.95
CA THR A 186 -7.56 1.84 4.49
C THR A 186 -6.63 0.79 3.88
N LEU A 187 -7.07 -0.44 3.62
CA LEU A 187 -6.17 -1.51 3.16
C LEU A 187 -5.76 -1.42 1.68
N ALA A 188 -6.58 -0.80 0.84
CA ALA A 188 -6.29 -0.67 -0.58
C ALA A 188 -6.83 0.66 -1.12
N ALA A 189 -6.19 1.17 -2.16
CA ALA A 189 -6.65 2.38 -2.85
C ALA A 189 -6.26 2.33 -4.34
N ASP A 190 -7.09 2.94 -5.16
CA ASP A 190 -6.77 3.34 -6.53
C ASP A 190 -6.19 4.77 -6.51
N CYS A 191 -5.24 5.03 -7.41
CA CYS A 191 -4.57 6.32 -7.59
C CYS A 191 -5.12 7.13 -8.77
N SER A 192 -6.13 6.64 -9.50
CA SER A 192 -6.77 7.34 -10.63
C SER A 192 -7.22 8.78 -10.30
N ASP A 193 -7.54 9.08 -9.04
CA ASP A 193 -7.95 10.40 -8.55
C ASP A 193 -6.82 11.40 -8.33
N VAL A 194 -5.57 10.96 -8.34
CA VAL A 194 -4.35 11.78 -8.13
C VAL A 194 -3.35 11.68 -9.29
N MET A 195 -3.58 10.78 -10.25
CA MET A 195 -2.74 10.66 -11.45
C MET A 195 -2.78 11.93 -12.33
N PRO A 196 -1.70 12.23 -13.07
CA PRO A 196 -1.62 13.41 -13.94
C PRO A 196 -2.68 13.38 -15.05
N GLU A 197 -3.22 14.54 -15.39
CA GLU A 197 -4.14 14.71 -16.52
C GLU A 197 -3.37 14.69 -17.84
N ILE A 198 -3.83 13.88 -18.80
CA ILE A 198 -3.26 13.85 -20.15
C ILE A 198 -3.98 14.85 -21.04
N THR A 199 -3.21 15.56 -21.88
CA THR A 199 -3.73 16.59 -22.80
C THR A 199 -4.03 16.06 -24.20
N VAL A 200 -3.99 14.73 -24.38
CA VAL A 200 -4.26 14.12 -25.69
C VAL A 200 -5.76 14.17 -26.01
N PRO A 201 -6.14 14.34 -27.29
CA PRO A 201 -7.54 14.26 -27.70
C PRO A 201 -8.05 12.84 -27.43
N VAL A 202 -8.90 12.70 -26.43
CA VAL A 202 -9.68 11.48 -26.22
C VAL A 202 -11.01 11.68 -26.94
N PRO A 203 -11.51 10.69 -27.70
CA PRO A 203 -12.87 10.74 -28.23
C PRO A 203 -13.87 10.88 -27.06
N ASN A 204 -14.29 12.12 -26.81
CA ASN A 204 -15.44 12.58 -26.03
C ASN A 204 -15.90 11.64 -24.89
N GLN A 205 -15.29 11.72 -23.70
CA GLN A 205 -15.99 11.29 -22.48
C GLN A 205 -16.98 12.40 -22.10
N GLY A 206 -18.26 12.20 -22.46
CA GLY A 206 -19.33 13.06 -22.00
C GLY A 206 -19.40 13.04 -20.47
N ASN A 207 -19.35 14.22 -19.85
CA ASN A 207 -19.67 14.38 -18.44
C ASN A 207 -21.14 13.99 -18.22
N THR A 208 -21.38 12.83 -17.62
CA THR A 208 -22.75 12.37 -17.30
C THR A 208 -23.26 12.87 -15.96
N ASN A 209 -22.43 13.50 -15.10
CA ASN A 209 -22.86 14.00 -13.79
C ASN A 209 -22.06 15.22 -13.31
N GLY A 210 -22.62 16.42 -13.53
CA GLY A 210 -22.40 17.59 -12.67
C GLY A 210 -21.13 18.42 -12.91
N LEU A 211 -21.28 19.74 -12.86
CA LEU A 211 -20.21 20.74 -12.95
C LEU A 211 -19.48 20.87 -11.58
N GLY A 212 -18.71 19.85 -11.20
CA GLY A 212 -17.76 19.94 -10.09
C GLY A 212 -16.39 20.45 -10.55
N GLU A 213 -15.54 20.92 -9.63
CA GLU A 213 -14.12 21.16 -9.93
C GLU A 213 -13.52 19.86 -10.51
N ARG A 214 -12.88 19.96 -11.68
CA ARG A 214 -12.47 18.88 -12.63
C ARG A 214 -13.40 18.62 -13.83
N THR A 215 -14.18 19.61 -14.28
CA THR A 215 -14.77 19.60 -15.63
C THR A 215 -13.96 20.42 -16.63
N PRO A 216 -13.63 19.86 -17.82
CA PRO A 216 -13.95 18.52 -18.30
C PRO A 216 -13.15 17.43 -17.60
N LEU A 217 -13.74 16.24 -17.42
CA LEU A 217 -13.04 15.07 -16.88
C LEU A 217 -11.97 14.66 -17.90
N LYS A 218 -10.75 15.18 -17.73
CA LYS A 218 -9.63 14.74 -18.56
C LYS A 218 -9.23 13.35 -18.12
N ASN A 219 -8.93 12.48 -19.08
CA ASN A 219 -8.32 11.20 -18.77
C ASN A 219 -7.04 11.45 -17.96
N ARG A 220 -6.77 10.56 -17.03
CA ARG A 220 -5.58 10.60 -16.18
C ARG A 220 -4.77 9.37 -16.43
N ALA A 221 -3.47 9.57 -16.65
CA ALA A 221 -2.56 8.49 -16.95
C ALA A 221 -1.12 8.97 -16.71
N VAL A 222 -0.22 8.05 -16.43
CA VAL A 222 1.21 8.32 -16.48
C VAL A 222 1.72 7.88 -17.86
N VAL A 223 2.19 8.85 -18.64
CA VAL A 223 2.81 8.60 -19.94
C VAL A 223 4.31 8.50 -19.72
N LEU A 224 4.89 7.35 -20.04
CA LEU A 224 6.31 7.09 -20.00
C LEU A 224 6.85 6.98 -21.42
N GLN A 225 7.90 7.71 -21.72
CA GLN A 225 8.67 7.57 -22.94
C GLN A 225 9.73 6.48 -22.77
N ARG A 226 10.24 5.97 -23.89
CA ARG A 226 11.41 5.11 -23.89
C ARG A 226 12.56 5.73 -23.09
N GLY A 227 13.18 4.93 -22.22
CA GLY A 227 14.24 5.34 -21.30
C GLY A 227 13.76 6.00 -20.01
N GLN A 228 12.45 6.10 -19.79
CA GLN A 228 11.89 6.58 -18.52
C GLN A 228 11.51 5.43 -17.59
N ARG A 229 11.64 5.68 -16.28
CA ARG A 229 11.31 4.73 -15.24
C ARG A 229 10.32 5.34 -14.26
N LEU A 230 9.36 4.54 -13.84
CA LEU A 230 8.45 4.87 -12.75
C LEU A 230 8.89 4.13 -11.50
N TYR A 231 9.16 4.90 -10.45
CA TYR A 231 9.49 4.41 -9.12
C TYR A 231 8.37 4.72 -8.15
N MET A 232 8.25 3.91 -7.10
CA MET A 232 7.36 4.14 -5.98
C MET A 232 8.15 4.14 -4.68
N GLY A 233 7.93 5.14 -3.85
CA GLY A 233 8.40 5.16 -2.48
C GLY A 233 7.25 5.23 -1.51
N VAL A 234 7.55 4.96 -0.25
CA VAL A 234 6.61 5.07 0.86
C VAL A 234 7.12 6.07 1.88
N GLN A 235 6.22 6.86 2.45
CA GLN A 235 6.52 7.73 3.56
C GLN A 235 5.49 7.48 4.66
N GLN A 236 6.00 7.12 5.83
CA GLN A 236 5.20 6.98 7.03
C GLN A 236 5.47 8.19 7.93
N ARG A 237 4.44 9.01 8.19
CA ARG A 237 4.52 10.15 9.11
C ARG A 237 3.86 9.78 10.45
N GLY A 238 4.39 10.30 11.56
CA GLY A 238 3.86 10.11 12.92
C GLY A 238 4.64 9.14 13.79
N ALA A 239 4.06 8.72 14.92
CA ALA A 239 4.70 7.87 15.95
C ALA A 239 5.18 6.49 15.46
N PHE A 240 4.79 6.12 14.24
CA PHE A 240 5.18 4.88 13.57
C PHE A 240 6.20 5.11 12.43
N SER A 241 6.77 6.30 12.30
CA SER A 241 7.93 6.54 11.46
C SER A 241 9.10 5.75 12.02
N THR A 242 9.26 4.50 11.59
CA THR A 242 10.40 3.69 11.99
C THR A 242 11.54 3.92 11.02
N GLN A 243 12.76 4.03 11.55
CA GLN A 243 13.98 4.12 10.76
C GLN A 243 14.20 2.87 9.88
N SER A 244 13.52 1.76 10.19
CA SER A 244 13.55 0.48 9.46
C SER A 244 12.61 0.40 8.25
N GLY A 245 11.84 1.44 7.95
CA GLY A 245 10.99 1.47 6.77
C GLY A 245 9.53 1.10 7.02
N TYR A 246 8.79 0.81 5.94
CA TYR A 246 7.41 0.34 5.99
C TYR A 246 7.34 -1.19 6.08
N ILE A 247 7.82 -1.73 7.21
CA ILE A 247 8.05 -3.17 7.45
C ILE A 247 6.88 -4.07 7.01
N PRO A 248 5.60 -3.74 7.30
CA PRO A 248 4.49 -4.59 6.87
C PRO A 248 4.43 -4.80 5.36
N GLY A 249 4.76 -3.75 4.60
CA GLY A 249 4.83 -3.74 3.15
C GLY A 249 3.50 -3.48 2.44
N ALA A 250 3.60 -3.24 1.13
CA ALA A 250 2.47 -3.07 0.24
C ALA A 250 2.83 -3.53 -1.18
N HIS A 251 1.88 -4.15 -1.85
CA HIS A 251 1.96 -4.42 -3.28
C HIS A 251 1.38 -3.25 -4.07
N VAL A 252 2.15 -2.74 -5.02
CA VAL A 252 1.70 -1.74 -5.98
C VAL A 252 1.65 -2.38 -7.35
N THR A 253 0.48 -2.38 -7.95
CA THR A 253 0.25 -2.89 -9.30
C THR A 253 0.02 -1.72 -10.24
N ALA A 254 0.79 -1.65 -11.33
CA ALA A 254 0.52 -0.75 -12.44
C ALA A 254 -0.04 -1.55 -13.63
N GLN A 255 -1.08 -1.00 -14.24
CA GLN A 255 -1.71 -1.52 -15.45
C GLN A 255 -1.73 -0.44 -16.53
N GLY A 256 -1.71 -0.89 -17.78
CA GLY A 256 -1.84 -0.03 -18.94
C GLY A 256 -1.37 -0.74 -20.19
N GLY A 257 -0.63 -0.03 -21.04
CA GLY A 257 -0.23 -0.53 -22.34
C GLY A 257 1.02 0.11 -22.90
N PHE A 258 1.78 -0.67 -23.66
CA PHE A 258 2.91 -0.15 -24.43
C PHE A 258 2.46 0.33 -25.82
N TYR A 259 3.17 1.31 -26.37
CA TYR A 259 3.04 1.79 -27.75
C TYR A 259 4.42 1.92 -28.41
#